data_AF-A0A2H6AS40-F1
#
_entry.id   AF-A0A2H6AS40-F1
#
_cell.length_a   1.000
_cell.length_b   1.000
_cell.length_c   1.000
_cell.angle_alpha   90.00
_cell.angle_beta   90.00
_cell.angle_gamma   90.00
#
_symmetry.space_group_name_H-M   'P 1'
#
loop_
_entity.id
_entity.type
_entity.pdbx_description
1 polymer ?
#
loop_
_entity_poly.entity_id
_entity_poly.type
_entity_poly.pdbx_seq_one_letter_code
_entity_poly.pdbx_strand_id
1 'polypeptide(L)' 'MKGDLLKKALALLEEGRVLPLGEAVLVASSTPGKWYAVRRGWCACPGFKNHGRCKHALAAELAARKVEKVG' A
#
# COMPACT_ATOMS: atom_id res chain seq x y z
N MET A 1 18.37 5.98 1.59
CA MET A 1 17.14 5.65 2.37
C MET A 1 15.80 5.79 1.62
N LYS A 2 15.68 6.43 0.43
CA LYS A 2 14.41 6.51 -0.32
C LYS A 2 14.11 5.30 -1.24
N GLY A 3 15.15 4.62 -1.76
CA GLY A 3 14.98 3.51 -2.72
C GLY A 3 14.34 2.24 -2.17
N ASP A 4 14.53 1.94 -0.88
CA ASP A 4 14.02 0.72 -0.25
C ASP A 4 12.49 0.71 -0.09
N LEU A 5 11.89 1.88 0.18
CA LEU A 5 10.44 1.99 0.38
C LEU A 5 9.66 1.76 -0.92
N LEU A 6 10.13 2.38 -2.01
CA LEU A 6 9.52 2.22 -3.34
C LEU A 6 9.65 0.78 -3.83
N LYS A 7 10.84 0.17 -3.70
CA LYS A 7 11.06 -1.24 -4.07
C LYS A 7 10.09 -2.17 -3.34
N LYS A 8 9.91 -1.97 -2.02
CA LYS A 8 8.98 -2.76 -1.20
C LYS A 8 7.51 -2.52 -1.57
N ALA A 9 7.15 -1.31 -1.99
CA ALA A 9 5.79 -1.00 -2.44
C ALA A 9 5.48 -1.64 -3.80
N LEU A 10 6.44 -1.62 -4.72
CA LEU A 10 6.31 -2.29 -6.02
C LEU A 10 6.20 -3.80 -5.88
N ALA A 11 7.03 -4.41 -5.02
CA ALA A 11 6.94 -5.85 -4.74
C ALA A 11 5.54 -6.25 -4.25
N LEU A 12 4.89 -5.44 -3.41
CA LEU A 12 3.50 -5.71 -2.98
C LEU A 12 2.51 -5.73 -4.15
N LEU A 13 2.71 -4.87 -5.15
CA LEU A 13 1.87 -4.83 -6.35
C LEU A 13 2.13 -6.03 -7.26
N GLU A 14 3.40 -6.35 -7.50
CA GLU A 14 3.84 -7.48 -8.33
C GLU A 14 3.39 -8.83 -7.75
N GLU A 15 3.43 -8.96 -6.42
CA GLU A 15 2.99 -10.17 -5.70
C GLU A 15 1.45 -10.27 -5.56
N GLY A 16 0.68 -9.32 -6.10
CA GLY A 16 -0.79 -9.31 -5.98
C GLY A 16 -1.28 -9.08 -4.54
N ARG A 17 -0.47 -8.47 -3.68
CA ARG A 17 -0.75 -8.22 -2.26
C ARG A 17 -1.48 -6.90 -2.00
N VAL A 18 -2.14 -6.37 -3.03
CA VAL A 18 -2.88 -5.12 -3.02
C VAL A 18 -4.23 -5.36 -3.65
N LEU A 19 -5.30 -5.15 -2.88
CA LEU A 19 -6.68 -5.35 -3.31
C LEU A 19 -7.44 -4.03 -3.21
N PRO A 20 -7.84 -3.41 -4.33
CA PRO A 20 -8.69 -2.22 -4.31
C PRO A 20 -10.11 -2.55 -3.82
N LEU A 21 -10.65 -1.74 -2.91
CA LEU A 21 -11.99 -1.84 -2.32
C LEU A 21 -12.68 -0.46 -2.34
N GLY A 22 -13.09 0.00 -3.52
CA GLY A 22 -13.72 1.31 -3.68
C GLY A 22 -12.82 2.45 -3.15
N GLU A 23 -13.25 3.13 -2.10
CA GLU A 23 -12.51 4.24 -1.47
C GLU A 23 -11.31 3.80 -0.61
N ALA A 24 -11.14 2.50 -0.38
CA ALA A 24 -10.04 1.93 0.38
C ALA A 24 -9.24 0.93 -0.45
N VAL A 25 -8.03 0.63 0.01
CA VAL A 25 -7.18 -0.41 -0.55
C VAL A 25 -6.73 -1.32 0.58
N LEU A 26 -6.95 -2.63 0.47
CA LEU A 26 -6.35 -3.60 1.37
C LEU A 26 -4.94 -3.92 0.89
N VAL A 27 -3.97 -3.82 1.78
CA VAL A 27 -2.59 -4.19 1.50
C VAL A 27 -2.13 -5.23 2.52
N ALA A 28 -1.55 -6.33 2.03
CA ALA A 28 -1.12 -7.40 2.92
C ALA A 28 0.02 -6.92 3.84
N SER A 29 -0.04 -7.36 5.09
CA SER A 29 1.06 -7.25 6.04
C SER A 29 2.15 -8.26 5.70
N SER A 30 3.33 -8.09 6.30
CA SER A 30 4.35 -9.14 6.32
C SER A 30 3.95 -10.34 7.20
N THR A 31 2.93 -10.18 8.06
CA THR A 31 2.33 -11.28 8.81
C THR A 31 1.27 -11.97 7.93
N PRO A 32 1.39 -13.30 7.68
CA PRO A 32 0.38 -14.04 6.91
C PRO A 32 -1.03 -13.85 7.46
N GLY A 33 -2.01 -13.71 6.56
CA GLY A 33 -3.42 -13.51 6.91
C GLY A 33 -3.80 -12.12 7.43
N LYS A 34 -2.83 -11.25 7.73
CA LYS A 34 -3.10 -9.89 8.21
C LYS A 34 -3.07 -8.89 7.05
N TRP A 35 -4.11 -8.06 6.97
CA TRP A 35 -4.23 -6.99 5.99
C TRP A 35 -4.36 -5.63 6.68
N TYR A 36 -3.88 -4.58 6.02
CA TYR A 36 -4.10 -3.19 6.42
C TYR A 36 -5.08 -2.54 5.45
N ALA A 37 -6.15 -1.94 5.99
CA ALA A 37 -6.94 -0.99 5.24
C ALA A 37 -6.14 0.32 5.09
N VAL A 38 -5.97 0.74 3.85
CA VAL A 38 -5.26 1.94 3.45
C VAL A 38 -6.26 2.87 2.78
N ARG A 39 -6.24 4.13 3.20
CA ARG A 39 -7.03 5.22 2.58
C ARG A 39 -6.06 6.26 2.04
N ARG A 40 -6.55 7.19 1.23
CA ARG A 40 -5.73 8.29 0.68
C ARG A 40 -5.01 9.03 1.82
N GLY A 41 -3.68 9.00 1.80
CA GLY A 41 -2.83 9.64 2.82
C GLY A 41 -2.84 8.98 4.20
N TRP A 42 -3.35 7.75 4.36
CA TRP A 42 -3.41 7.09 5.68
C TRP A 42 -3.27 5.57 5.62
N CYS A 43 -2.51 5.00 6.57
CA CYS A 43 -2.41 3.55 6.77
C CYS A 43 -2.43 3.18 8.25
N ALA A 44 -3.11 2.08 8.60
CA ALA A 44 -3.20 1.59 9.97
C ALA A 44 -1.91 0.95 10.53
N CYS A 45 -0.87 0.74 9.71
CA CYS A 45 0.32 0.01 10.15
C CYS A 45 1.21 0.83 11.10
N PRO A 46 1.97 0.17 12.00
CA PRO A 46 2.86 0.87 12.94
C PRO A 46 3.89 1.77 12.25
N GLY A 47 4.43 1.33 11.11
CA GLY A 47 5.39 2.13 10.33
C GLY A 47 4.81 3.46 9.85
N PHE A 48 3.53 3.50 9.49
CA PHE A 48 2.85 4.74 9.13
C PHE A 48 2.63 5.63 10.36
N LYS A 49 2.17 5.05 11.48
CA LYS A 49 1.96 5.80 12.73
C LYS A 49 3.25 6.48 13.23
N ASN A 50 4.40 5.81 13.09
CA ASN A 50 5.67 6.31 13.60
C ASN A 50 6.38 7.31 12.66
N HIS A 51 6.11 7.25 11.36
CA HIS A 51 6.90 7.98 10.36
C HIS A 51 6.06 8.81 9.37
N GLY A 52 4.73 8.74 9.42
CA GLY A 52 3.82 9.36 8.46
C GLY A 52 3.88 8.76 7.04
N ARG A 53 4.65 7.68 6.83
CA ARG A 53 4.82 7.01 5.53
C ARG A 53 5.15 5.54 5.70
N CYS A 54 4.67 4.69 4.79
CA CYS A 54 4.99 3.26 4.78
C CYS A 54 4.86 2.67 3.38
N LYS A 55 5.37 1.44 3.19
CA LYS A 55 5.28 0.71 1.91
C LYS A 55 3.82 0.44 1.50
N HIS A 56 2.91 0.27 2.46
CA HIS A 56 1.50 -0.02 2.17
C HIS A 56 0.76 1.21 1.64
N ALA A 57 0.98 2.38 2.25
CA ALA A 57 0.44 3.65 1.76
C ALA A 57 0.91 3.92 0.33
N LEU A 58 2.21 3.79 0.10
CA LEU A 58 2.79 3.99 -1.24
C LEU A 58 2.26 2.98 -2.26
N ALA A 59 2.12 1.70 -1.89
CA ALA A 59 1.56 0.68 -2.77
C ALA A 59 0.10 0.99 -3.15
N ALA A 60 -0.71 1.46 -2.19
CA ALA A 60 -2.09 1.87 -2.45
C ALA A 60 -2.17 3.10 -3.38
N GLU A 61 -1.32 4.12 -3.16
CA GLU A 61 -1.24 5.29 -4.04
C GLU A 61 -0.87 4.91 -5.48
N LEU A 62 0.08 3.99 -5.63
CA LEU A 62 0.49 3.47 -6.94
C LEU A 62 -0.62 2.63 -7.60
N ALA A 63 -1.35 1.82 -6.83
CA ALA A 63 -2.50 1.06 -7.33
C ALA A 63 -3.63 1.98 -7.82
N ALA A 64 -3.97 3.01 -7.06
CA ALA A 64 -5.02 3.97 -7.41
C ALA A 64 -4.72 4.67 -8.76
N ARG A 65 -3.47 5.13 -8.94
CA ARG A 65 -3.02 5.74 -10.20
C ARG A 65 -3.06 4.81 -11.41
N LYS A 66 -2.92 3.49 -11.18
CA LYS A 66 -3.02 2.49 -12.25
C LYS A 66 -4.47 2.30 -12.68
N VAL A 67 -5.42 2.33 -11.74
CA VAL A 67 -6.86 2.24 -12.03
C VAL A 67 -7.34 3.47 -12.80
N GLU A 68 -6.92 4.67 -12.41
CA GLU A 68 -7.29 5.93 -13.11
C GLU A 68 -6.78 6.02 -14.56
N LYS A 69 -5.79 5.21 -14.96
CA LYS A 69 -5.29 5.17 -16.35
C LYS A 69 -5.98 4.14 -17.23
N VAL A 70 -6.75 3.22 -16.65
CA VAL A 70 -7.46 2.17 -17.38
C VAL A 70 -8.97 2.46 -17.45
N GLY A 71 -9.45 3.43 -16.67
CA GLY A 71 -10.81 3.97 -16.73
C GLY A 71 -10.95 5.17 -17.67
#